data_AF-C7YX26-F1
#
_entry.id   AF-C7YX26-F1
#
_cell.length_a   1.000
_cell.length_b   1.000
_cell.length_c   1.000
_cell.angle_alpha   90.00
_cell.angle_beta   90.00
_cell.angle_gamma   90.00
#
_symmetry.space_group_name_H-M   'P 1'
#
loop_
_entity.id
_entity.type
_entity.pdbx_description
1 polymer ?
#
loop_
_entity_poly.entity_id
_entity_poly.type
_entity_poly.pdbx_seq_one_letter_code
_entity_poly.pdbx_strand_id
1 'polypeptide(L)' 'PINARYANKDTTLPRGGGKDGNSPILIPKGSSTAFSVHIIHRRKDIRGPDANEFKPERWEGRRVGWEYVPFNGGPRICIG' A
#
# COMPACT_ATOMS: atom_id res chain seq x y z
N PRO A 1 -3.34 -2.40 -11.14
CA PRO A 1 -1.87 -2.26 -11.13
C PRO A 1 -1.26 -2.90 -9.88
N ILE A 2 -0.33 -3.84 -10.06
CA ILE A 2 0.45 -4.46 -9.00
C ILE A 2 1.88 -3.93 -9.10
N ASN A 3 2.45 -3.55 -7.98
CA ASN A 3 3.83 -3.09 -7.90
C ASN A 3 4.58 -3.96 -6.90
N ALA A 4 5.79 -4.41 -7.27
CA ALA A 4 6.59 -5.32 -6.45
C ALA A 4 8.02 -4.81 -6.23
N ARG A 5 8.60 -5.22 -5.11
CA ARG A 5 10.02 -5.12 -4.76
C ARG A 5 10.52 -6.51 -4.41
N TYR A 6 11.81 -6.74 -4.65
CA TYR A 6 12.48 -7.98 -4.28
C TYR A 6 13.56 -7.65 -3.27
N ALA A 7 13.63 -8.42 -2.19
CA ALA A 7 14.67 -8.23 -1.18
C ALA A 7 16.03 -8.61 -1.77
N ASN A 8 17.00 -7.69 -1.75
CA ASN A 8 18.36 -7.95 -2.24
C ASN A 8 19.27 -8.63 -1.19
N LYS A 9 18.82 -8.65 0.06
CA LYS A 9 19.40 -9.35 1.22
C LYS A 9 18.27 -9.73 2.17
N ASP A 10 18.56 -10.60 3.12
CA ASP A 10 17.63 -10.88 4.21
C ASP A 10 17.31 -9.58 4.95
N THR A 11 16.02 -9.32 5.12
CA THR A 11 15.52 -8.11 5.75
C THR A 11 14.21 -8.40 6.47
N THR A 12 13.60 -7.38 7.07
CA THR A 12 12.30 -7.52 7.72
C THR A 12 11.33 -6.44 7.24
N LEU A 13 10.04 -6.77 7.26
CA LEU A 13 8.99 -5.77 7.39
C LEU A 13 8.76 -5.52 8.89
N PRO A 14 8.56 -4.26 9.31
CA PRO A 14 8.45 -3.93 10.74
C PRO A 14 7.15 -4.44 11.38
N ARG A 15 6.13 -4.77 10.58
CA ARG A 15 4.83 -5.27 11.01
C ARG A 15 4.27 -6.31 10.02
N GLY A 16 3.25 -7.03 10.47
CA GLY A 16 2.48 -8.02 9.72
C GLY A 16 2.53 -9.43 10.34
N GLY A 17 3.47 -9.68 11.25
CA GLY A 17 3.65 -10.96 11.93
C GLY A 17 2.99 -11.00 13.31
N GLY A 18 3.00 -12.18 13.93
CA GLY A 18 2.37 -12.39 15.24
C GLY A 18 0.84 -12.51 15.16
N LYS A 19 0.20 -12.82 16.30
CA LYS A 19 -1.26 -13.02 16.38
C LYS A 19 -2.05 -11.73 16.13
N ASP A 20 -1.44 -10.58 16.41
CA ASP A 20 -2.02 -9.25 16.31
C ASP A 20 -1.51 -8.45 15.10
N GLY A 21 -0.60 -9.02 14.30
CA GLY A 21 -0.02 -8.37 13.12
C GLY A 21 1.01 -7.28 13.42
N ASN A 22 1.44 -7.11 14.67
CA ASN A 22 2.39 -6.04 15.04
C ASN A 22 3.85 -6.48 15.08
N SER A 23 4.12 -7.79 15.02
CA SER A 23 5.50 -8.30 15.05
C SER A 23 6.17 -8.19 13.67
N PRO A 24 7.51 -8.12 13.61
CA PRO A 24 8.23 -8.14 12.34
C PRO A 24 8.02 -9.44 11.56
N ILE A 25 8.13 -9.35 10.23
CA ILE A 25 8.17 -10.51 9.33
C ILE A 25 9.54 -10.58 8.68
N LEU A 26 10.19 -11.74 8.73
CA LEU A 26 11.38 -12.03 7.94
C LEU A 26 11.04 -12.07 6.45
N ILE A 27 11.77 -11.30 5.66
CA ILE A 27 11.74 -11.31 4.20
C ILE A 27 13.10 -11.83 3.72
N PRO A 28 13.22 -13.12 3.38
CA PRO A 28 14.45 -13.68 2.85
C PRO A 28 14.86 -13.00 1.54
N LYS A 29 16.17 -12.95 1.28
CA LYS A 29 16.73 -12.52 -0.01
C LYS A 29 16.01 -13.22 -1.18
N GLY A 30 15.67 -12.46 -2.21
CA GLY A 30 14.96 -12.94 -3.39
C GLY A 30 13.44 -12.98 -3.24
N SER A 31 12.89 -12.79 -2.04
CA SER A 31 11.44 -12.77 -1.84
C SER A 31 10.80 -11.52 -2.43
N SER A 32 9.64 -11.68 -3.06
CA SER A 32 8.83 -10.57 -3.55
C SER A 32 7.95 -9.98 -2.45
N THR A 33 7.91 -8.66 -2.35
CA THR A 33 6.90 -7.91 -1.59
C THR A 33 6.12 -7.06 -2.58
N ALA A 34 4.82 -7.33 -2.73
CA ALA A 34 3.96 -6.68 -3.70
C ALA A 34 2.77 -5.98 -3.02
N PHE A 35 2.31 -4.90 -3.63
CA PHE A 35 1.05 -4.26 -3.27
C PHE A 35 0.21 -3.96 -4.52
N SER A 36 -1.10 -3.91 -4.34
CA SER A 36 -2.04 -3.58 -5.41
C SER A 36 -2.63 -2.20 -5.17
N VAL A 37 -2.36 -1.28 -6.10
CA VAL A 37 -2.96 0.06 -6.11
C VAL A 37 -4.49 -0.05 -6.19
N HIS A 38 -4.99 -1.02 -6.96
CA HIS A 38 -6.43 -1.23 -7.10
C HIS A 38 -7.09 -1.64 -5.78
N ILE A 39 -6.46 -2.54 -5.03
CA ILE A 39 -7.00 -3.00 -3.74
C ILE A 39 -6.95 -1.88 -2.71
N ILE A 40 -5.80 -1.22 -2.53
CA ILE A 40 -5.66 -0.20 -1.48
C ILE A 40 -6.58 1.01 -1.72
N HIS A 41 -6.83 1.39 -2.98
CA HIS A 41 -7.77 2.46 -3.31
C HIS A 41 -9.25 2.10 -3.07
N ARG A 42 -9.58 0.81 -2.92
CA ARG A 42 -10.95 0.30 -2.74
C ARG A 42 -11.16 -0.39 -1.39
N ARG A 43 -10.16 -0.35 -0.51
CA ARG A 43 -10.21 -0.90 0.84
C ARG A 43 -11.25 -0.15 1.66
N LYS A 44 -12.37 -0.82 1.96
CA LYS A 44 -13.50 -0.22 2.68
C LYS A 44 -13.14 0.22 4.10
N ASP A 45 -12.19 -0.45 4.73
CA ASP A 45 -11.66 -0.10 6.05
C ASP A 45 -10.86 1.21 6.06
N ILE A 46 -10.37 1.66 4.90
CA ILE A 46 -9.62 2.92 4.74
C ILE A 46 -10.48 4.00 4.07
N ARG A 47 -11.34 3.59 3.12
CA ARG A 47 -12.08 4.48 2.22
C ARG A 47 -13.56 4.64 2.57
N GLY A 48 -14.08 3.84 3.49
CA GLY A 48 -15.49 3.77 3.84
C GLY A 48 -16.24 2.69 3.04
N PRO A 49 -17.49 2.39 3.43
CA PRO A 49 -18.31 1.37 2.77
C PRO A 49 -18.58 1.69 1.29
N ASP A 50 -18.59 2.97 0.93
CA ASP A 50 -18.79 3.55 -0.40
C ASP A 50 -17.49 3.60 -1.24
N ALA A 51 -16.43 2.86 -0.86
CA ALA A 51 -15.13 2.88 -1.54
C ALA A 51 -15.17 2.57 -3.05
N ASN A 52 -16.24 1.92 -3.52
CA ASN A 52 -16.42 1.58 -4.94
C ASN A 52 -17.21 2.62 -5.73
N GLU A 53 -17.79 3.60 -5.07
CA GLU A 53 -18.58 4.66 -5.69
C GLU A 53 -17.68 5.82 -6.15
N PHE A 54 -18.03 6.39 -7.29
CA PHE A 54 -17.44 7.64 -7.75
C PHE A 54 -18.07 8.81 -6.99
N LYS A 55 -17.27 9.44 -6.13
CA LYS A 55 -17.71 10.51 -5.23
C LYS A 55 -16.66 11.62 -5.20
N PRO A 56 -16.72 12.61 -6.11
CA PRO A 56 -15.75 13.69 -6.21
C PRO A 56 -15.53 14.46 -4.91
N GLU A 57 -16.59 14.64 -4.13
CA GLU A 57 -16.60 15.38 -2.86
C GLU A 57 -15.69 14.72 -1.81
N ARG A 58 -15.32 13.44 -2.00
CA ARG A 58 -14.39 12.70 -1.12
C ARG A 58 -12.99 13.32 -1.06
N TRP A 59 -12.64 14.14 -2.04
CA TRP A 59 -11.33 14.79 -2.13
C TRP A 59 -11.31 16.19 -1.49
N GLU A 60 -12.47 16.76 -1.17
CA GLU A 60 -12.58 18.09 -0.58
C GLU A 60 -12.03 18.11 0.85
N GLY A 61 -11.15 19.06 1.15
CA GLY A 61 -10.53 19.22 2.47
C GLY A 61 -9.64 18.08 2.94
N ARG A 62 -9.41 17.05 2.10
CA ARG A 62 -8.68 15.84 2.48
C ARG A 62 -7.23 15.88 2.03
N ARG A 63 -6.31 15.83 2.98
CA ARG A 63 -4.90 15.49 2.73
C ARG A 63 -4.74 13.97 2.72
N VAL A 64 -4.29 13.42 1.60
CA VAL A 64 -4.12 11.97 1.43
C VAL A 64 -2.68 11.52 1.66
N GLY A 65 -2.53 10.32 2.23
CA GLY A 65 -1.26 9.65 2.45
C GLY A 65 -1.05 8.43 1.53
N TRP A 66 -0.41 7.40 2.08
CA TRP A 66 -0.08 6.15 1.36
C TRP A 66 -1.31 5.32 0.94
N GLU A 67 -2.50 5.67 1.44
CA GLU A 67 -3.78 5.12 0.98
C GLU A 67 -4.21 5.62 -0.41
N TYR A 68 -3.55 6.65 -0.94
CA TYR A 68 -3.78 7.14 -2.30
C TYR A 68 -2.47 7.33 -3.06
N VAL A 69 -2.06 6.25 -3.72
CA VAL A 69 -0.85 6.23 -4.56
C VAL A 69 -1.16 6.01 -6.07
N PRO A 70 -1.93 6.90 -6.74
CA PRO A 70 -2.28 6.74 -8.16
C PRO A 70 -1.05 6.71 -9.07
N PHE A 71 0.03 7.38 -8.64
CA PHE A 71 1.29 7.48 -9.35
C PHE A 71 2.46 6.84 -8.57
N ASN A 72 2.17 5.95 -7.61
CA ASN A 72 3.12 5.41 -6.64
C ASN A 72 3.72 6.51 -5.72
N GLY A 73 4.87 6.23 -5.10
CA GLY A 73 5.60 7.13 -4.23
C GLY A 73 7.03 6.66 -4.02
N GLY A 74 7.84 7.50 -3.38
CA GLY A 74 9.27 7.23 -3.18
C GLY A 74 10.07 7.21 -4.49
N PRO A 75 11.18 6.44 -4.58
CA PRO A 75 12.08 6.46 -5.74
C PRO A 75 11.50 5.97 -7.07
N ARG A 76 10.26 5.42 -7.08
CA ARG A 76 9.56 4.96 -8.30
C ARG A 76 8.20 5.65 -8.47
N ILE A 77 8.11 6.92 -8.11
CA ILE A 77 6.96 7.76 -8.42
C ILE A 77 6.94 8.10 -9.93
N CYS A 78 5.75 8.23 -10.52
CA CYS A 78 5.62 8.72 -11.89
C CYS A 78 6.24 10.11 -12.01
N ILE A 79 6.96 10.37 -13.10
CA ILE A 79 7.65 11.65 -13.35
C ILE A 79 6.81 12.65 -14.16
N GLY A 80 5.72 12.20 -14.78
CA GLY A 80 4.93 12.97 -15.75
C GLY A 80 4.55 12.10 -16.93
#